data_AF-A0A7W5B2L2-F1
#
_entry.id   AF-A0A7W5B2L2-F1
#
_cell.length_a   1.000
_cell.length_b   1.000
_cell.length_c   1.000
_cell.angle_alpha   90.00
_cell.angle_beta   90.00
_cell.angle_gamma   90.00
#
_symmetry.space_group_name_H-M   'P 1'
#
loop_
_entity.id
_entity.type
_entity.pdbx_description
1 polymer ?
#
loop_
_entity_poly.entity_id
_entity_poly.type
_entity_poly.pdbx_seq_one_letter_code
_entity_poly.pdbx_strand_id
1 'polypeptide(L)'
;MVTATGITNETAIERFKRFYEQYRATSNVEASFVNAKEALLLTLMEDISRLAQEDNTAAIRTITAQWDEIRFMMQGSNDALKERLEREYKQG
;
A
#
# COMPACT_ATOMS: atom_id res chain seq x y z
N MET A 1 28.57 2.81 6.82
CA MET A 1 27.37 2.54 6.00
C MET A 1 26.44 1.70 6.85
N VAL A 2 25.34 2.27 7.32
CA VAL A 2 24.30 1.51 8.03
C VAL A 2 23.25 1.18 6.98
N THR A 3 23.17 -0.08 6.56
CA THR A 3 22.05 -0.57 5.75
C THR A 3 20.86 -0.67 6.67
N ALA A 4 19.97 0.33 6.57
CA ALA A 4 18.68 0.33 7.26
C ALA A 4 17.89 -0.90 6.78
N THR A 5 17.82 -1.88 7.65
CA THR A 5 17.09 -3.12 7.46
C THR A 5 15.61 -2.78 7.60
N GLY A 6 14.83 -2.97 6.52
CA GLY A 6 13.37 -3.11 6.63
C GLY A 6 12.50 -2.13 5.86
N ILE A 7 13.04 -1.12 5.16
CA ILE A 7 12.26 -0.47 4.10
C ILE A 7 12.45 -1.35 2.87
N THR A 8 11.47 -2.22 2.56
CA THR A 8 11.34 -2.60 1.15
C THR A 8 11.28 -1.29 0.38
N ASN A 9 12.17 -1.07 -0.59
CA ASN A 9 12.21 0.10 -1.49
C ASN A 9 10.90 0.32 -2.29
N GLU A 10 9.85 -0.38 -1.90
CA GLU A 10 8.53 -0.45 -2.45
C GLU A 10 7.68 0.66 -1.83
N THR A 11 7.18 1.52 -2.70
CA THR A 11 6.18 2.55 -2.40
C THR A 11 4.88 1.92 -1.91
N ALA A 12 4.07 2.69 -1.20
CA ALA A 12 2.77 2.21 -0.72
C ALA A 12 1.85 1.75 -1.87
N ILE A 13 1.99 2.31 -3.09
CA ILE A 13 1.17 1.90 -4.25
C ILE A 13 1.61 0.54 -4.80
N GLU A 14 2.91 0.26 -4.81
CA GLU A 14 3.43 -1.06 -5.20
C GLU A 14 3.01 -2.13 -4.17
N ARG A 15 3.08 -1.81 -2.88
CA ARG A 15 2.58 -2.70 -1.81
C ARG A 15 1.08 -2.97 -1.96
N PHE A 16 0.30 -1.93 -2.25
CA PHE A 16 -1.14 -2.05 -2.47
C PHE A 16 -1.45 -2.98 -3.65
N LYS A 17 -0.74 -2.81 -4.78
CA LYS A 17 -0.86 -3.69 -5.95
C LYS A 17 -0.54 -5.13 -5.61
N ARG A 18 0.57 -5.39 -4.92
CA ARG A 18 0.94 -6.74 -4.51
C ARG A 18 -0.13 -7.39 -3.62
N PHE A 19 -0.64 -6.67 -2.62
CA PHE A 19 -1.73 -7.19 -1.78
C PHE A 19 -2.99 -7.46 -2.60
N TYR A 20 -3.33 -6.56 -3.52
CA TYR A 20 -4.46 -6.74 -4.41
C TYR A 20 -4.34 -8.01 -5.26
N GLU A 21 -3.21 -8.23 -5.92
CA GLU A 21 -2.95 -9.42 -6.72
C GLU A 21 -3.04 -10.71 -5.89
N GLN A 22 -2.50 -10.70 -4.67
CA GLN A 22 -2.59 -11.82 -3.73
C GLN A 22 -4.04 -12.14 -3.36
N TYR A 23 -4.86 -11.14 -3.04
CA TYR A 23 -6.27 -11.37 -2.73
C TYR A 23 -7.07 -11.74 -3.98
N ARG A 24 -6.75 -11.20 -5.15
CA ARG A 24 -7.43 -11.54 -6.41
C ARG A 24 -7.29 -12.99 -6.81
N ALA A 25 -6.23 -13.67 -6.36
CA ALA A 25 -6.06 -15.11 -6.56
C ALA A 25 -7.15 -15.96 -5.86
N THR A 26 -7.85 -15.42 -4.86
CA THR A 26 -8.82 -16.18 -4.05
C THR A 26 -10.18 -15.49 -3.86
N SER A 27 -10.29 -14.20 -4.21
CA SER A 27 -11.45 -13.36 -3.93
C SER A 27 -11.89 -12.57 -5.16
N ASN A 28 -13.14 -12.09 -5.14
CA ASN A 28 -13.65 -11.20 -6.19
C ASN A 28 -13.02 -9.80 -6.12
N VAL A 29 -13.26 -8.97 -7.15
CA VAL A 29 -12.68 -7.63 -7.30
C VAL A 29 -12.92 -6.73 -6.08
N GLU A 30 -14.16 -6.71 -5.59
CA GLU A 30 -14.56 -5.84 -4.47
C GLU A 30 -13.84 -6.25 -3.18
N ALA A 31 -13.96 -7.53 -2.83
CA ALA A 31 -13.34 -8.09 -1.62
C ALA A 31 -11.83 -7.92 -1.67
N SER A 32 -11.20 -8.15 -2.83
CA SER A 32 -9.75 -8.00 -2.97
C SER A 32 -9.29 -6.56 -2.79
N PHE A 33 -10.04 -5.59 -3.30
CA PHE A 33 -9.73 -4.18 -3.13
C PHE A 33 -9.83 -3.74 -1.66
N VAL A 34 -10.90 -4.14 -0.97
CA VAL A 34 -11.10 -3.85 0.45
C VAL A 34 -10.00 -4.50 1.30
N ASN A 35 -9.76 -5.79 1.10
CA ASN A 35 -8.75 -6.54 1.85
C ASN A 35 -7.34 -6.01 1.61
N ALA A 36 -6.99 -5.66 0.36
CA ALA A 36 -5.70 -5.07 0.05
C ALA A 36 -5.47 -3.71 0.74
N LYS A 37 -6.54 -2.91 0.87
CA LYS A 37 -6.48 -1.60 1.52
C LYS A 37 -6.28 -1.77 3.03
N GLU A 38 -6.98 -2.73 3.64
CA GLU A 38 -6.83 -3.06 5.06
C GLU A 38 -5.43 -3.61 5.36
N ALA A 39 -4.93 -4.54 4.53
CA ALA A 39 -3.58 -5.07 4.64
C ALA A 39 -2.52 -3.95 4.51
N LEU A 40 -2.68 -3.05 3.53
CA LEU A 40 -1.80 -1.90 3.38
C LEU A 40 -1.78 -1.04 4.64
N LEU A 41 -2.95 -0.66 5.17
CA LEU A 41 -3.05 0.19 6.35
C LEU A 41 -2.35 -0.45 7.56
N LEU A 42 -2.57 -1.75 7.79
CA LEU A 42 -1.91 -2.51 8.86
C LEU A 42 -0.38 -2.48 8.71
N THR A 43 0.14 -2.78 7.52
CA THR A 43 1.59 -2.74 7.26
C THR A 43 2.16 -1.32 7.46
N LEU A 44 1.47 -0.27 7.04
CA LEU A 44 1.94 1.11 7.25
C LEU A 44 1.93 1.49 8.74
N MET A 45 0.97 1.02 9.52
CA MET A 45 0.95 1.22 10.98
C MET A 45 2.13 0.53 11.67
N GLU A 46 2.45 -0.71 11.26
CA GLU A 46 3.61 -1.44 11.75
C GLU A 46 4.92 -0.71 11.42
N ASP A 47 5.06 -0.21 10.18
CA ASP A 47 6.22 0.58 9.78
C ASP A 47 6.35 1.87 10.59
N ILE A 48 5.26 2.61 10.78
CA ILE A 48 5.28 3.84 11.59
C ILE A 48 5.68 3.51 13.03
N SER A 49 5.15 2.43 13.60
CA SER A 49 5.50 1.99 14.96
C SER A 49 6.99 1.69 15.08
N ARG A 50 7.56 0.96 14.11
CA ARG A 50 8.99 0.65 14.09
C ARG A 50 9.84 1.92 13.92
N LEU A 51 9.50 2.78 12.95
CA LEU A 51 10.23 4.02 12.70
C LEU A 51 10.15 5.01 13.87
N ALA A 52 9.06 4.99 14.64
CA ALA A 52 8.92 5.78 15.85
C ALA A 52 9.88 5.31 16.95
N GLN A 53 10.13 4.00 17.07
CA GLN A 53 11.15 3.45 17.98
C GLN A 53 12.58 3.82 17.55
N GLU A 54 12.78 4.11 16.26
CA GLU A 54 14.04 4.55 15.68
C GLU A 54 14.22 6.08 15.67
N ASP A 55 13.27 6.85 16.23
CA ASP A 55 13.20 8.33 16.14
C ASP A 55 13.28 8.87 14.70
N ASN A 56 12.91 8.06 13.70
CA ASN A 56 13.09 8.36 12.28
C ASN A 56 11.89 9.15 11.71
N THR A 57 11.74 10.38 12.18
CA THR A 57 10.63 11.27 11.80
C THR A 57 10.59 11.59 10.31
N ALA A 58 11.73 11.59 9.62
CA ALA A 58 11.79 11.81 8.17
C ALA A 58 11.10 10.68 7.40
N ALA A 59 11.39 9.42 7.74
CA ALA A 59 10.73 8.27 7.12
C ALA A 59 9.23 8.21 7.43
N ILE A 60 8.82 8.56 8.65
CA ILE A 60 7.40 8.65 9.03
C ILE A 60 6.66 9.66 8.15
N ARG A 61 7.25 10.84 7.90
CA ARG A 61 6.67 11.84 6.98
C ARG A 61 6.52 11.29 5.57
N THR A 62 7.53 10.58 5.07
CA THR A 62 7.47 9.95 3.74
C THR A 62 6.33 8.94 3.64
N ILE A 63 6.17 8.06 4.62
CA ILE A 63 5.06 7.08 4.64
C ILE A 63 3.71 7.80 4.69
N THR A 64 3.58 8.83 5.53
CA THR A 64 2.33 9.59 5.66
C THR A 64 1.96 10.26 4.33
N ALA A 65 2.92 10.86 3.64
CA ALA A 65 2.69 11.47 2.33
C ALA A 65 2.24 10.45 1.27
N GLN A 66 2.83 9.26 1.24
CA GLN A 66 2.42 8.19 0.34
C GLN A 66 1.01 7.68 0.65
N TRP A 67 0.66 7.59 1.94
CA TRP A 67 -0.70 7.23 2.35
C TRP A 67 -1.73 8.25 1.88
N ASP A 68 -1.44 9.55 2.04
CA ASP A 68 -2.33 10.61 1.59
C ASP A 68 -2.55 10.59 0.06
N GLU A 69 -1.50 10.32 -0.71
CA GLU A 69 -1.59 10.15 -2.16
C GLU A 69 -2.54 8.99 -2.55
N ILE A 70 -2.37 7.83 -1.92
CA ILE A 70 -3.22 6.66 -2.19
C ILE A 70 -4.65 6.90 -1.75
N ARG A 71 -4.83 7.49 -0.56
CA ARG A 71 -6.16 7.85 -0.05
C ARG A 71 -6.86 8.80 -1.01
N PHE A 72 -6.15 9.76 -1.58
CA PHE A 72 -6.70 10.67 -2.58
C PHE A 72 -7.10 9.92 -3.86
N MET A 73 -6.26 9.01 -4.36
CA MET A 73 -6.58 8.16 -5.51
C MET A 73 -7.82 7.28 -5.28
N MET A 74 -8.04 6.80 -4.06
CA MET A 74 -9.23 6.03 -3.69
C MET A 74 -10.50 6.89 -3.61
N GLN A 75 -10.39 8.15 -3.17
CA GLN A 75 -11.53 9.06 -3.03
C GLN A 75 -12.05 9.58 -4.38
N GLY A 76 -11.19 9.70 -5.40
CA GLY A 76 -11.50 10.27 -6.72
C GLY A 76 -12.39 9.41 -7.64
N SER A 77 -13.23 8.53 -7.08
CA SER A 77 -13.86 7.36 -7.68
C SER A 77 -13.00 6.10 -7.52
N ASN A 78 -13.25 5.35 -6.45
CA ASN A 78 -12.66 4.03 -6.19
C ASN A 78 -12.65 3.15 -7.45
N ASP A 79 -13.62 3.34 -8.35
CA ASP A 79 -13.77 2.60 -9.60
C ASP A 79 -12.57 2.81 -10.53
N ALA A 80 -12.00 4.01 -10.65
CA ALA A 80 -10.89 4.26 -11.57
C ALA A 80 -9.60 3.54 -11.14
N LEU A 81 -9.29 3.56 -9.84
CA LEU A 81 -8.13 2.83 -9.31
C LEU A 81 -8.37 1.31 -9.38
N LYS A 82 -9.58 0.86 -9.01
CA LYS A 82 -9.97 -0.55 -9.08
C LYS A 82 -9.92 -1.09 -10.52
N GLU A 83 -10.42 -0.34 -11.50
CA GLU A 83 -10.33 -0.66 -12.93
C GLU A 83 -8.88 -0.71 -13.40
N ARG A 84 -8.05 0.22 -12.97
CA ARG A 84 -6.62 0.20 -13.29
C ARG A 84 -5.96 -1.06 -12.77
N LEU A 85 -6.19 -1.42 -11.51
CA LEU A 85 -5.65 -2.63 -10.90
C LEU A 85 -6.16 -3.89 -11.59
N GLU A 86 -7.45 -3.94 -11.96
CA GLU A 86 -8.02 -5.05 -12.74
C GLU A 86 -7.37 -5.20 -14.12
N ARG A 87 -7.09 -4.09 -14.81
CA ARG A 87 -6.39 -4.13 -16.10
C ARG A 87 -4.97 -4.64 -15.94
N GLU A 88 -4.24 -4.17 -14.94
CA GLU A 88 -2.87 -4.59 -14.66
C GLU A 88 -2.82 -6.08 -14.28
N TYR A 89 -3.72 -6.55 -13.39
CA TYR A 89 -3.81 -7.96 -12.98
C TYR A 89 -4.10 -8.92 -14.14
N LYS A 90 -4.94 -8.51 -15.11
CA LYS A 90 -5.28 -9.34 -16.29
C LYS A 90 -4.19 -9.36 -17.36
N GLN A 91 -3.21 -8.46 -17.27
CA GLN A 91 -2.11 -8.33 -18.24
C GLN A 91 -0.80 -8.96 -17.75
N GLY A 92 -0.69 -9.30 -16.46
CA GLY A 92 0.39 -10.06 -15.86
C GLY A 92 0.10 -11.56 -15.83
#